data_AF-A0A0N1L802-F1
#
_entry.id   AF-A0A0N1L802-F1
#
_cell.length_a   1.000
_cell.length_b   1.000
_cell.length_c   1.000
_cell.angle_alpha   90.00
_cell.angle_beta   90.00
_cell.angle_gamma   90.00
#
_symmetry.space_group_name_H-M   'P 1'
#
loop_
_entity.id
_entity.type
_entity.pdbx_description
1 polymer ?
#
loop_
_entity_poly.entity_id
_entity_poly.type
_entity_poly.pdbx_seq_one_letter_code
_entity_poly.pdbx_strand_id
1 'polypeptide(L)'
;MAFERPESLMMARGYQFGRLQHGPDGDYHSPDGGYNGGIIAPERILIPATATLVRFGGSAWRGGGSFVGKVAAGEWWLDWRNFKLVEQYASTIGESVAFAVRQTCAVPEEWSDLSLFIQGTSRSPLWAYTGLGDVAHSSSGTIDPVGKGKPMIRQLFIPGLADPDLRKEAIVFGNPTFLDPEMSKPGALARAREEERLRRALGGK
;
A
#
# COMPACT_ATOMS: atom_id res chain seq x y z
N MET A 1 18.45 -12.72 -10.50
CA MET A 1 17.98 -11.75 -9.48
C MET A 1 16.48 -11.56 -9.66
N ALA A 2 15.69 -11.48 -8.58
CA ALA A 2 14.22 -11.40 -8.68
C ALA A 2 13.73 -10.24 -9.57
N PHE A 3 14.45 -9.13 -9.57
CA PHE A 3 14.11 -7.92 -10.33
C PHE A 3 14.08 -8.10 -11.86
N GLU A 4 15.02 -8.83 -12.44
CA GLU A 4 15.15 -8.97 -13.92
C GLU A 4 14.17 -9.98 -14.52
N ARG A 5 13.34 -10.61 -13.70
CA ARG A 5 12.31 -11.52 -14.15
C ARG A 5 11.19 -10.75 -14.86
N PRO A 6 10.72 -11.16 -16.06
CA PRO A 6 9.60 -10.50 -16.74
C PRO A 6 8.36 -10.33 -15.86
N GLU A 7 8.13 -11.30 -14.98
CA GLU A 7 7.03 -11.32 -14.02
C GLU A 7 7.08 -10.13 -13.06
N SER A 8 8.27 -9.62 -12.73
CA SER A 8 8.42 -8.46 -11.85
C SER A 8 7.86 -7.18 -12.44
N LEU A 9 8.05 -6.94 -13.74
CA LEU A 9 7.45 -5.79 -14.41
C LEU A 9 5.92 -5.93 -14.50
N MET A 10 5.43 -7.15 -14.72
CA MET A 10 3.99 -7.42 -14.75
C MET A 10 3.35 -7.23 -13.37
N MET A 11 3.97 -7.72 -12.29
CA MET A 11 3.51 -7.43 -10.93
C MET A 11 3.55 -5.93 -10.61
N ALA A 12 4.60 -5.23 -11.05
CA ALA A 12 4.65 -3.77 -10.90
C ALA A 12 3.48 -3.06 -11.59
N ARG A 13 3.05 -3.57 -12.75
CA ARG A 13 1.86 -3.10 -13.48
C ARG A 13 0.55 -3.58 -12.87
N GLY A 14 0.57 -4.41 -11.83
CA GLY A 14 -0.61 -4.83 -11.08
C GLY A 14 -1.24 -6.16 -11.50
N TYR A 15 -0.52 -6.98 -12.28
CA TYR A 15 -0.97 -8.33 -12.64
C TYR A 15 -0.61 -9.34 -11.54
N GLN A 16 -1.60 -10.12 -11.07
CA GLN A 16 -1.41 -11.10 -9.99
C GLN A 16 -1.10 -12.53 -10.50
N PHE A 17 0.12 -13.03 -10.28
CA PHE A 17 0.61 -14.33 -10.80
C PHE A 17 -0.01 -15.59 -10.18
N GLY A 18 -0.69 -15.50 -9.03
CA GLY A 18 -1.46 -16.62 -8.47
C GLY A 18 -2.68 -17.01 -9.29
N ARG A 19 -3.03 -16.20 -10.31
CA ARG A 19 -4.18 -16.36 -11.20
C ARG A 19 -3.82 -16.26 -12.68
N LEU A 20 -2.54 -16.14 -13.03
CA LEU A 20 -2.13 -16.04 -14.43
C LEU A 20 -2.04 -17.44 -15.06
N GLN A 21 -2.85 -17.67 -16.10
CA GLN A 21 -2.70 -18.83 -16.99
C GLN A 21 -1.76 -18.45 -18.15
N HIS A 22 -0.97 -19.42 -18.59
CA HIS A 22 -0.16 -19.28 -19.80
C HIS A 22 -1.08 -19.37 -21.02
N GLY A 23 -1.10 -18.32 -21.84
CA GLY A 23 -1.72 -18.34 -23.15
C GLY A 23 -0.89 -19.16 -24.14
N PRO A 24 -1.52 -19.68 -25.21
CA PRO A 24 -0.84 -20.46 -26.25
C PRO A 24 0.25 -19.68 -27.00
N ASP A 25 0.21 -18.34 -26.95
CA ASP A 25 1.17 -17.45 -27.63
C ASP A 25 2.32 -16.96 -26.72
N GLY A 26 2.40 -17.46 -25.47
CA GLY A 26 3.42 -17.06 -24.49
C GLY A 26 3.05 -15.81 -23.67
N ASP A 27 1.87 -15.24 -23.92
CA ASP A 27 1.30 -14.16 -23.11
C ASP A 27 0.69 -14.70 -21.81
N TYR A 28 0.73 -13.88 -20.75
CA TYR A 28 0.10 -14.19 -19.47
C TYR A 28 -1.28 -13.53 -19.40
N HIS A 29 -2.32 -14.32 -19.10
CA HIS A 29 -3.69 -13.82 -18.91
C HIS A 29 -4.24 -14.23 -17.54
N SER A 30 -4.93 -13.33 -16.83
CA SER A 30 -5.69 -13.69 -15.62
C SER A 30 -7.13 -13.97 -16.04
N PRO A 31 -7.65 -15.20 -15.90
CA PRO A 31 -9.01 -15.59 -16.33
C PRO A 31 -10.13 -14.76 -15.69
N ASP A 32 -9.83 -14.17 -14.54
CA ASP A 32 -10.71 -13.40 -13.67
C ASP A 32 -10.29 -11.93 -13.57
N GLY A 33 -9.36 -11.47 -14.42
CA GLY A 33 -8.99 -10.06 -14.53
C GLY A 33 -8.41 -9.49 -13.24
N GLY A 34 -7.63 -10.29 -12.48
CA GLY A 34 -7.00 -9.92 -11.21
C GLY A 34 -5.99 -8.79 -11.36
N TYR A 35 -6.51 -7.57 -11.51
CA TYR A 35 -5.81 -6.31 -11.61
C TYR A 35 -5.99 -5.57 -10.30
N ASN A 36 -4.88 -5.21 -9.66
CA ASN A 36 -4.94 -4.52 -8.39
C ASN A 36 -4.70 -3.01 -8.52
N GLY A 37 -4.62 -2.43 -9.72
CA GLY A 37 -4.38 -0.98 -9.85
C GLY A 37 -2.90 -0.60 -9.91
N GLY A 38 -1.95 -1.53 -9.75
CA GLY A 38 -0.58 -1.41 -10.26
C GLY A 38 0.15 -0.05 -10.18
N ILE A 39 1.11 0.12 -11.10
CA ILE A 39 1.87 1.34 -11.33
C ILE A 39 1.75 1.69 -12.82
N ILE A 40 1.35 2.92 -13.12
CA ILE A 40 1.32 3.46 -14.48
C ILE A 40 2.77 3.62 -14.96
N ALA A 41 3.06 3.02 -16.12
CA ALA A 41 4.36 3.09 -16.80
C ALA A 41 5.56 2.93 -15.83
N PRO A 42 5.73 1.76 -15.20
CA PRO A 42 6.71 1.62 -14.12
C PRO A 42 8.15 1.84 -14.61
N GLU A 43 8.86 2.71 -13.91
CA GLU A 43 10.26 3.05 -14.16
C GLU A 43 11.16 2.28 -13.18
N ARG A 44 12.30 1.80 -13.68
CA ARG A 44 13.31 1.15 -12.83
C ARG A 44 14.05 2.20 -12.02
N ILE A 45 14.17 1.99 -10.71
CA ILE A 45 15.00 2.82 -9.83
C ILE A 45 15.82 1.97 -8.87
N LEU A 46 16.88 2.56 -8.35
CA LEU A 46 17.64 2.03 -7.24
C LEU A 46 17.27 2.79 -5.97
N ILE A 47 16.59 2.11 -5.03
CA ILE A 47 16.36 2.63 -3.69
C ILE A 47 17.70 2.57 -2.96
N PRO A 48 18.19 3.68 -2.37
CA PRO A 48 19.46 3.67 -1.65
C PRO A 48 19.37 2.80 -0.39
N ALA A 49 20.52 2.35 0.12
CA ALA A 49 20.58 1.77 1.46
C ALA A 49 20.13 2.80 2.49
N THR A 50 19.61 2.33 3.63
CA THR A 50 19.09 3.15 4.74
C THR A 50 17.85 3.98 4.40
N ALA A 51 17.25 3.78 3.23
CA ALA A 51 15.99 4.42 2.87
C ALA A 51 14.86 3.94 3.77
N THR A 52 14.05 4.89 4.26
CA THR A 52 12.82 4.57 4.98
C THR A 52 11.69 4.28 4.00
N LEU A 53 11.15 3.08 4.12
CA LEU A 53 10.05 2.53 3.33
C LEU A 53 8.86 2.30 4.25
N VAL A 54 7.66 2.61 3.77
CA VAL A 54 6.44 2.40 4.53
C VAL A 54 5.39 1.66 3.71
N ARG A 55 4.52 0.95 4.40
CA ARG A 55 3.42 0.22 3.80
C ARG A 55 2.24 0.14 4.75
N PHE A 56 1.05 0.21 4.18
CA PHE A 56 -0.20 -0.08 4.87
C PHE A 56 -0.70 -1.48 4.51
N GLY A 57 -1.36 -2.15 5.45
CA GLY A 57 -1.94 -3.47 5.27
C GLY A 57 -3.16 -3.67 6.16
N GLY A 58 -3.87 -4.78 5.92
CA GLY A 58 -5.13 -5.07 6.59
C GLY A 58 -5.02 -5.98 7.82
N SER A 59 -6.06 -5.98 8.66
CA SER A 59 -6.16 -6.83 9.86
C SER A 59 -6.41 -8.31 9.55
N ALA A 60 -6.73 -8.68 8.30
CA ALA A 60 -6.98 -10.07 7.88
C ALA A 60 -5.82 -11.04 8.19
N TRP A 61 -4.65 -10.51 8.54
CA TRP A 61 -3.47 -11.27 8.95
C TRP A 61 -3.31 -11.43 10.47
N ARG A 62 -4.19 -10.82 11.28
CA ARG A 62 -4.26 -10.99 12.73
C ARG A 62 -4.79 -12.39 13.04
N GLY A 63 -3.89 -13.33 13.32
CA GLY A 63 -4.28 -14.69 13.73
C GLY A 63 -3.36 -15.83 13.29
N GLY A 64 -2.35 -15.58 12.43
CA GLY A 64 -1.39 -16.63 12.07
C GLY A 64 -0.04 -16.09 11.60
N GLY A 65 1.06 -16.57 12.18
CA GLY A 65 2.45 -16.22 11.82
C GLY A 65 2.81 -14.73 11.99
N SER A 66 4.00 -14.34 11.52
CA SER A 66 4.46 -12.93 11.51
C SER A 66 3.62 -12.09 10.55
N PHE A 67 2.58 -11.42 11.06
CA PHE A 67 1.69 -10.54 10.28
C PHE A 67 2.43 -9.39 9.59
N VAL A 68 3.52 -8.87 10.19
CA VAL A 68 4.41 -7.89 9.56
C VAL A 68 5.02 -8.45 8.27
N GLY A 69 5.50 -9.70 8.31
CA GLY A 69 6.04 -10.36 7.13
C GLY A 69 5.01 -10.54 6.02
N LYS A 70 3.76 -10.85 6.37
CA LYS A 70 2.67 -11.00 5.39
C LYS A 70 2.27 -9.67 4.75
N VAL A 71 2.17 -8.60 5.53
CA VAL A 71 1.94 -7.26 4.98
C VAL A 71 3.12 -6.84 4.12
N ALA A 72 4.35 -7.01 4.60
CA ALA A 72 5.55 -6.65 3.86
C ALA A 72 5.77 -7.45 2.56
N ALA A 73 5.18 -8.63 2.43
CA ALA A 73 5.21 -9.44 1.22
C ALA A 73 4.36 -8.88 0.07
N GLY A 74 3.41 -7.98 0.37
CA GLY A 74 2.50 -7.49 -0.64
C GLY A 74 3.12 -6.50 -1.62
N GLU A 75 2.30 -6.13 -2.60
CA GLU A 75 2.65 -5.20 -3.68
C GLU A 75 2.28 -3.78 -3.26
N TRP A 76 3.12 -2.78 -3.56
CA TRP A 76 3.03 -1.35 -3.18
C TRP A 76 3.61 -0.88 -1.85
N TRP A 77 4.70 -0.15 -1.96
CA TRP A 77 5.38 0.55 -0.90
C TRP A 77 5.40 2.04 -1.21
N LEU A 78 5.64 2.87 -0.20
CA LEU A 78 5.98 4.27 -0.38
C LEU A 78 7.37 4.50 0.22
N ASP A 79 8.15 5.38 -0.41
CA ASP A 79 9.26 5.99 0.31
C ASP A 79 8.73 7.04 1.31
N TRP A 80 9.60 7.48 2.20
CA TRP A 80 9.25 8.47 3.22
C TRP A 80 8.74 9.79 2.64
N ARG A 81 9.31 10.24 1.50
CA ARG A 81 8.91 11.51 0.87
C ARG A 81 7.47 11.44 0.37
N ASN A 82 7.10 10.36 -0.31
CA ASN A 82 5.75 10.13 -0.80
C ASN A 82 4.77 9.94 0.36
N PHE A 83 5.19 9.27 1.44
CA PHE A 83 4.38 9.19 2.64
C PHE A 83 4.07 10.56 3.26
N LYS A 84 5.05 11.48 3.33
CA LYS A 84 4.80 12.84 3.82
C LYS A 84 3.79 13.62 2.99
N LEU A 85 3.75 13.41 1.67
CA LEU A 85 2.73 14.00 0.82
C LEU A 85 1.33 13.46 1.15
N VAL A 86 1.22 12.17 1.49
CA VAL A 86 -0.04 11.58 1.96
C VAL A 86 -0.48 12.17 3.29
N GLU A 87 0.41 12.33 4.26
CA GLU A 87 0.09 12.98 5.55
C GLU A 87 -0.37 14.42 5.36
N GLN A 88 0.31 15.19 4.51
CA GLN A 88 -0.07 16.56 4.20
C GLN A 88 -1.45 16.62 3.53
N TYR A 89 -1.73 15.71 2.61
CA TYR A 89 -3.04 15.61 1.96
C TYR A 89 -4.14 15.26 2.97
N ALA A 90 -3.91 14.27 3.84
CA ALA A 90 -4.83 13.91 4.93
C ALA A 90 -5.20 15.13 5.79
N SER A 91 -4.19 15.90 6.20
CA SER A 91 -4.39 17.14 6.95
C SER A 91 -5.18 18.19 6.18
N THR A 92 -4.96 18.30 4.86
CA THR A 92 -5.61 19.29 3.99
C THR A 92 -7.11 19.00 3.83
N ILE A 93 -7.48 17.73 3.68
CA ILE A 93 -8.88 17.31 3.55
C ILE A 93 -9.56 17.06 4.89
N GLY A 94 -8.84 17.19 6.01
CA GLY A 94 -9.37 16.97 7.35
C GLY A 94 -9.71 15.52 7.68
N GLU A 95 -9.06 14.56 7.01
CA GLU A 95 -9.30 13.12 7.14
C GLU A 95 -8.08 12.37 7.69
N SER A 96 -8.28 11.10 8.02
CA SER A 96 -7.19 10.27 8.53
C SER A 96 -6.14 9.96 7.46
N VAL A 97 -4.93 9.62 7.90
CA VAL A 97 -3.87 9.15 6.99
C VAL A 97 -4.27 7.86 6.27
N ALA A 98 -4.99 6.93 6.93
CA ALA A 98 -5.45 5.70 6.31
C ALA A 98 -6.45 5.98 5.16
N PHE A 99 -7.36 6.93 5.36
CA PHE A 99 -8.28 7.38 4.30
C PHE A 99 -7.52 8.09 3.16
N ALA A 100 -6.55 8.93 3.48
CA ALA A 100 -5.72 9.57 2.45
C ALA A 100 -4.94 8.56 1.61
N VAL A 101 -4.29 7.57 2.23
CA VAL A 101 -3.62 6.45 1.55
C VAL A 101 -4.59 5.75 0.59
N ARG A 102 -5.82 5.50 1.05
CA ARG A 102 -6.87 4.89 0.23
C ARG A 102 -7.08 5.63 -1.08
N GLN A 103 -7.19 6.94 -0.98
CA GLN A 103 -7.51 7.82 -2.09
C GLN A 103 -6.33 8.04 -3.04
N THR A 104 -5.10 8.09 -2.52
CA THR A 104 -3.90 8.41 -3.31
C THR A 104 -3.14 7.19 -3.79
N CYS A 105 -3.41 6.01 -3.23
CA CYS A 105 -2.79 4.75 -3.62
C CYS A 105 -3.79 3.76 -4.24
N ALA A 106 -5.01 4.21 -4.54
CA ALA A 106 -6.07 3.42 -5.18
C ALA A 106 -6.36 2.09 -4.47
N VAL A 107 -6.64 2.14 -3.16
CA VAL A 107 -6.96 0.93 -2.37
C VAL A 107 -8.46 0.86 -2.08
N PRO A 108 -9.26 0.05 -2.77
CA PRO A 108 -10.66 -0.22 -2.41
C PRO A 108 -10.87 -0.72 -0.96
N GLU A 109 -12.03 -0.38 -0.39
CA GLU A 109 -12.40 -0.74 1.01
C GLU A 109 -12.42 -2.25 1.22
N GLU A 110 -12.91 -2.99 0.24
CA GLU A 110 -12.99 -4.44 0.27
C GLU A 110 -11.62 -5.14 0.18
N TRP A 111 -10.56 -4.47 -0.27
CA TRP A 111 -9.22 -5.08 -0.39
C TRP A 111 -8.44 -5.05 0.92
N SER A 112 -8.63 -3.99 1.71
CA SER A 112 -7.89 -3.78 2.96
C SER A 112 -8.58 -2.74 3.82
N ASP A 113 -8.63 -3.03 5.12
CA ASP A 113 -9.08 -2.09 6.15
C ASP A 113 -7.99 -1.08 6.57
N LEU A 114 -6.76 -1.22 6.05
CA LEU A 114 -5.59 -0.36 6.33
C LEU A 114 -5.29 -0.18 7.84
N SER A 115 -5.66 -1.16 8.65
CA SER A 115 -5.50 -1.15 10.11
C SER A 115 -4.07 -1.46 10.59
N LEU A 116 -3.14 -1.71 9.67
CA LEU A 116 -1.73 -1.91 9.96
C LEU A 116 -0.85 -0.96 9.16
N PHE A 117 0.00 -0.23 9.87
CA PHE A 117 1.10 0.54 9.28
C PHE A 117 2.42 -0.09 9.68
N ILE A 118 3.27 -0.38 8.68
CA ILE A 118 4.63 -0.86 8.89
C ILE A 118 5.62 0.13 8.29
N GLN A 119 6.72 0.30 9.01
CA GLN A 119 7.88 1.06 8.57
C GLN A 119 9.09 0.14 8.58
N GLY A 120 9.89 0.22 7.53
CA GLY A 120 11.16 -0.47 7.42
C GLY A 120 12.26 0.40 6.85
N THR A 121 13.49 -0.03 7.07
CA THR A 121 14.70 0.61 6.55
C THR A 121 15.45 -0.37 5.65
N SER A 122 15.77 0.03 4.42
CA SER A 122 16.54 -0.81 3.50
C SER A 122 17.95 -1.07 4.06
N ARG A 123 18.38 -2.33 4.06
CA ARG A 123 19.71 -2.75 4.53
C ARG A 123 20.80 -2.49 3.49
N SER A 124 20.46 -2.68 2.22
CA SER A 124 21.31 -2.49 1.06
C SER A 124 20.54 -1.71 -0.01
N PRO A 125 21.20 -1.26 -1.09
CA PRO A 125 20.48 -0.75 -2.24
C PRO A 125 19.51 -1.82 -2.78
N LEU A 126 18.29 -1.41 -3.12
CA LEU A 126 17.24 -2.31 -3.63
C LEU A 126 16.76 -1.83 -4.98
N TRP A 127 16.72 -2.73 -5.97
CA TRP A 127 16.06 -2.44 -7.23
C TRP A 127 14.55 -2.48 -7.04
N ALA A 128 13.87 -1.45 -7.56
CA ALA A 128 12.43 -1.31 -7.48
C ALA A 128 11.88 -0.72 -8.77
N TYR A 129 10.57 -0.91 -8.97
CA TYR A 129 9.80 -0.17 -9.95
C TYR A 129 9.04 0.95 -9.26
N THR A 130 8.96 2.11 -9.90
CA THR A 130 8.21 3.26 -9.37
C THR A 130 7.40 3.95 -10.45
N GLY A 131 6.34 4.63 -10.04
CA GLY A 131 5.49 5.44 -10.91
C GLY A 131 4.24 5.86 -10.15
N LEU A 132 3.32 6.52 -10.83
CA LEU A 132 2.02 6.85 -10.24
C LEU A 132 1.19 5.56 -10.11
N GLY A 133 0.30 5.50 -9.11
CA GLY A 133 -0.68 4.42 -9.05
C GLY A 133 -1.61 4.45 -10.26
N ASP A 134 -2.05 3.30 -10.72
CA ASP A 134 -3.13 3.21 -11.70
C ASP A 134 -4.50 3.18 -11.01
N VAL A 135 -5.54 3.33 -11.81
CA VAL A 135 -6.93 3.30 -11.37
C VAL A 135 -7.27 1.91 -10.83
N ALA A 136 -7.88 1.87 -9.65
CA ALA A 136 -8.44 0.65 -9.09
C ALA A 136 -9.94 0.57 -9.36
N HIS A 137 -10.38 -0.58 -9.84
CA HIS A 137 -11.79 -0.90 -10.04
C HIS A 137 -12.22 -1.97 -9.05
N SER A 138 -13.37 -1.76 -8.45
CA SER A 138 -13.87 -2.62 -7.38
C SER A 138 -15.40 -2.64 -7.37
N SER A 139 -15.99 -3.48 -6.52
CA SER A 139 -17.44 -3.54 -6.37
C SER A 139 -18.01 -2.26 -5.76
N SER A 140 -17.20 -1.55 -4.97
CA SER A 140 -17.56 -0.28 -4.35
C SER A 140 -17.41 0.92 -5.29
N GLY A 141 -16.81 0.72 -6.48
CA GLY A 141 -16.60 1.73 -7.51
C GLY A 141 -15.14 1.85 -7.94
N THR A 142 -14.83 3.00 -8.53
CA THR A 142 -13.52 3.30 -9.13
C THR A 142 -12.77 4.33 -8.29
N ILE A 143 -11.51 4.05 -7.97
CA ILE A 143 -10.61 5.00 -7.30
C ILE A 143 -9.49 5.39 -8.25
N ASP A 144 -9.53 6.64 -8.73
CA ASP A 144 -8.45 7.25 -9.49
C ASP A 144 -7.48 7.98 -8.55
N PRO A 145 -6.23 7.50 -8.38
CA PRO A 145 -5.23 8.13 -7.52
C PRO A 145 -4.65 9.43 -8.09
N VAL A 146 -4.80 9.66 -9.41
CA VAL A 146 -4.30 10.85 -10.13
C VAL A 146 -5.44 11.86 -10.40
N GLY A 147 -6.64 11.58 -9.89
CA GLY A 147 -7.81 12.45 -10.01
C GLY A 147 -7.59 13.86 -9.45
N LYS A 148 -8.40 14.81 -9.94
CA LYS A 148 -8.29 16.24 -9.63
C LYS A 148 -8.24 16.51 -8.11
N GLY A 149 -7.25 17.27 -7.68
CA GLY A 149 -7.09 17.72 -6.29
C GLY A 149 -6.30 16.78 -5.38
N LYS A 150 -5.88 15.61 -5.87
CA LYS A 150 -5.01 14.68 -5.14
C LYS A 150 -3.53 14.98 -5.44
N PRO A 151 -2.61 14.77 -4.49
CA PRO A 151 -1.18 14.82 -4.77
C PRO A 151 -0.77 13.66 -5.69
N MET A 152 0.22 13.90 -6.55
CA MET A 152 0.84 12.86 -7.36
C MET A 152 1.77 12.02 -6.48
N ILE A 153 1.26 10.89 -5.98
CA ILE A 153 2.03 9.96 -5.15
C ILE A 153 2.67 8.90 -6.04
N ARG A 154 4.00 8.74 -5.91
CA ARG A 154 4.73 7.65 -6.52
C ARG A 154 4.74 6.44 -5.60
N GLN A 155 4.31 5.31 -6.13
CA GLN A 155 4.35 4.02 -5.47
C GLN A 155 5.64 3.28 -5.84
N LEU A 156 5.96 2.27 -5.04
CA LEU A 156 7.12 1.40 -5.21
C LEU A 156 6.68 -0.06 -5.26
N PHE A 157 7.17 -0.81 -6.23
CA PHE A 157 7.14 -2.26 -6.22
C PHE A 157 8.58 -2.78 -6.09
N ILE A 158 8.85 -3.57 -5.04
CA ILE A 158 10.18 -4.10 -4.73
C ILE A 158 10.15 -5.62 -4.92
N PRO A 159 10.69 -6.13 -6.05
CA PRO A 159 10.65 -7.56 -6.34
C PRO A 159 11.38 -8.41 -5.29
N GLY A 160 10.82 -9.58 -4.99
CA GLY A 160 11.43 -10.55 -4.08
C GLY A 160 11.03 -10.39 -2.61
N LEU A 161 10.33 -9.31 -2.22
CA LEU A 161 9.87 -9.16 -0.83
C LEU A 161 8.82 -10.20 -0.39
N ALA A 162 8.21 -10.93 -1.33
CA ALA A 162 7.35 -12.06 -1.00
C ALA A 162 8.12 -13.20 -0.32
N ASP A 163 9.38 -13.41 -0.72
CA ASP A 163 10.29 -14.39 -0.12
C ASP A 163 10.71 -13.92 1.29
N PRO A 164 10.44 -14.70 2.36
CA PRO A 164 10.77 -14.28 3.71
C PRO A 164 12.25 -14.03 3.98
N ASP A 165 13.15 -14.76 3.31
CA ASP A 165 14.58 -14.66 3.57
C ASP A 165 15.17 -13.48 2.81
N LEU A 166 14.82 -13.31 1.53
CA LEU A 166 15.18 -12.10 0.78
C LEU A 166 14.63 -10.84 1.46
N ARG A 167 13.42 -10.90 2.01
CA ARG A 167 12.83 -9.78 2.75
C ARG A 167 13.62 -9.43 4.02
N LYS A 168 14.06 -10.41 4.80
CA LYS A 168 14.90 -10.18 6.01
C LYS A 168 16.25 -9.58 5.64
N GLU A 169 16.82 -10.00 4.52
CA GLU A 169 18.08 -9.45 3.99
C GLU A 169 17.92 -8.04 3.43
N ALA A 170 16.75 -7.73 2.86
CA ALA A 170 16.49 -6.44 2.22
C ALA A 170 16.09 -5.33 3.20
N ILE A 171 15.25 -5.62 4.20
CA ILE A 171 14.60 -4.60 5.03
C ILE A 171 14.63 -4.98 6.52
N VAL A 172 15.01 -4.02 7.37
CA VAL A 172 14.78 -4.08 8.82
C VAL A 172 13.44 -3.42 9.14
N PHE A 173 12.51 -4.14 9.76
CA PHE A 173 11.24 -3.57 10.19
C PHE A 173 11.32 -3.01 11.62
N GLY A 174 10.72 -1.84 11.83
CA GLY A 174 10.44 -1.32 13.17
C GLY A 174 9.19 -1.97 13.78
N ASN A 175 8.76 -1.43 14.92
CA ASN A 175 7.50 -1.85 15.53
C ASN A 175 6.31 -1.46 14.63
N PRO A 176 5.39 -2.37 14.35
CA PRO A 176 4.18 -2.04 13.60
C PRO A 176 3.29 -1.10 14.42
N THR A 177 2.57 -0.22 13.72
CA THR A 177 1.52 0.62 14.31
C THR A 177 0.16 0.08 13.89
N PHE A 178 -0.71 -0.14 14.86
CA PHE A 178 -2.09 -0.53 14.60
C PHE A 178 -2.97 0.71 14.55
N LEU A 179 -3.78 0.79 13.49
CA LEU A 179 -4.76 1.84 13.28
C LEU A 179 -6.15 1.24 13.46
N ASP A 180 -7.09 2.06 13.90
CA ASP A 180 -8.51 1.69 13.92
C ASP A 180 -9.00 1.53 12.46
N PRO A 181 -9.54 0.37 12.06
CA PRO A 181 -10.12 0.15 10.74
C PRO A 181 -11.10 1.23 10.28
N GLU A 182 -11.90 1.77 11.21
CA GLU A 182 -12.88 2.82 10.91
C GLU A 182 -12.23 4.11 10.44
N MET A 183 -10.97 4.35 10.80
CA MET A 183 -10.21 5.51 10.36
C MET A 183 -9.98 5.49 8.85
N SER A 184 -10.02 4.34 8.19
CA SER A 184 -9.84 4.25 6.73
C SER A 184 -11.08 4.69 5.93
N LYS A 185 -12.19 5.03 6.58
CA LYS A 185 -13.48 5.38 5.96
C LYS A 185 -13.69 6.90 5.90
N PRO A 186 -14.53 7.41 4.97
CA PRO A 186 -14.89 8.83 4.91
C PRO A 186 -15.46 9.35 6.24
N GLY A 187 -15.07 10.56 6.64
CA GLY A 187 -15.58 11.27 7.82
C GLY A 187 -15.14 10.68 9.16
N ALA A 188 -14.17 9.75 9.19
CA ALA A 188 -13.81 9.04 10.40
C ALA A 188 -13.22 9.95 11.48
N LEU A 189 -12.39 10.94 11.09
CA LEU A 189 -11.87 11.92 12.04
C LEU A 189 -12.95 12.80 12.64
N ALA A 190 -13.94 13.21 11.84
CA ALA A 190 -15.06 14.00 12.32
C ALA A 190 -15.87 13.24 13.38
N ARG A 191 -16.15 11.96 13.13
CA ARG A 191 -16.84 11.07 14.08
C ARG A 191 -16.04 10.88 15.38
N ALA A 192 -14.75 10.56 15.27
CA ALA A 192 -13.88 10.36 16.44
C ALA A 192 -13.80 11.62 17.32
N ARG A 193 -13.71 12.80 16.71
CA ARG A 193 -13.72 14.08 17.44
C ARG A 193 -15.03 14.34 18.16
N GLU A 194 -16.15 14.02 17.52
CA GLU A 194 -17.48 14.18 18.13
C GLU A 194 -17.68 13.21 19.31
N GLU A 195 -17.28 11.95 19.16
CA GLU A 195 -17.31 10.95 20.23
C GLU A 195 -16.43 11.37 21.42
N GLU A 196 -15.23 11.89 21.16
CA GLU A 196 -14.35 12.41 22.22
C GLU A 196 -14.98 13.61 22.94
N ARG A 197 -15.62 14.52 22.19
CA ARG A 197 -16.35 15.68 22.75
C ARG A 197 -17.47 15.22 23.68
N LEU A 198 -18.28 14.25 23.25
CA LEU A 198 -19.36 13.67 24.06
C LEU A 198 -18.81 12.96 25.31
N ARG A 199 -17.73 12.18 25.16
CA ARG A 199 -17.10 11.49 26.30
C ARG A 199 -16.57 12.47 27.34
N ARG A 200 -15.95 13.58 26.92
CA ARG A 200 -15.49 14.63 27.85
C ARG A 200 -16.66 15.33 28.55
N ALA A 201 -17.77 15.56 27.85
CA ALA A 201 -18.97 16.14 28.44
C ALA A 201 -19.65 15.22 29.48
N LEU A 202 -19.57 13.90 29.29
CA LEU A 202 -20.18 12.90 30.18
C LEU A 202 -19.25 12.42 31.31
N GLY A 203 -17.93 12.50 31.13
CA GLY A 203 -16.90 12.06 32.09
C GLY A 203 -16.40 13.14 33.06
N GLY A 204 -16.91 14.37 32.97
CA GLY A 204 -16.61 15.45 33.91
C GLY A 204 -17.45 15.35 35.18
N LYS A 205 -17.10 14.42 36.07
CA LYS A 205 -17.43 14.46 37.51
C LYS A 205 -16.20 14.09 38.32
#